data_AF-A0A924D1E0-F1
#
_entry.id   AF-A0A924D1E0-F1
#
_cell.length_a   1.000
_cell.length_b   1.000
_cell.length_c   1.000
_cell.angle_alpha   90.00
_cell.angle_beta   90.00
_cell.angle_gamma   90.00
#
_symmetry.space_group_name_H-M   'P 1'
#
loop_
_entity.id
_entity.type
_entity.pdbx_description
1 polymer ?
#
loop_
_entity_poly.entity_id
_entity_poly.type
_entity_poly.pdbx_seq_one_letter_code
_entity_poly.pdbx_strand_id
1 'polypeptide(L)'
;MRTPIAAALTILLASAGSTAETPPPAAIAETASLPGLVAPGQIVIDHWGIAHVYGATTRDAFFLQGYNAARDRLWQIDLWRKRGLGRLSGSFGPDYVARDRAARLFLYRGDMAAEWAAYPAEARGWTEAFVAGINARIAEIAAGKARLPAEFALTGSVPERWQADDVVRIRSHALIGNLAGEVLRARSLCLGGLKFDTLRRKIEPPHQIVVPAGIDPCVVTPDVMTDYLAATGSVSFDAGKLVAEAP
;
A
#
# COMPACT_ATOMS: atom_id res chain seq x y z
N MET A 1 -38.45 52.60 -56.44
CA MET A 1 -39.55 52.00 -55.65
C MET A 1 -38.93 50.91 -54.78
N ARG A 2 -38.80 51.20 -53.48
CA ARG A 2 -38.58 50.34 -52.29
C ARG A 2 -37.61 49.15 -52.36
N THR A 3 -36.48 49.33 -51.65
CA THR A 3 -35.62 48.32 -51.01
C THR A 3 -36.37 47.38 -50.07
N PRO A 4 -35.84 46.17 -49.80
CA PRO A 4 -35.96 45.57 -48.48
C PRO A 4 -34.59 45.24 -47.86
N ILE A 5 -34.62 45.31 -46.53
CA ILE A 5 -33.53 45.40 -45.57
C ILE A 5 -32.98 44.01 -45.24
N ALA A 6 -31.65 43.92 -45.11
CA ALA A 6 -30.94 42.76 -44.60
C ALA A 6 -31.14 42.63 -43.07
N ALA A 7 -31.51 41.44 -42.60
CA ALA A 7 -31.51 41.09 -41.18
C ALA A 7 -30.32 40.15 -40.92
N ALA A 8 -29.27 40.68 -40.32
CA ALA A 8 -28.15 39.92 -39.81
C ALA A 8 -28.52 39.34 -38.44
N LEU A 9 -28.51 38.00 -38.32
CA LEU A 9 -28.73 37.29 -37.07
C LEU A 9 -27.37 37.03 -36.41
N THR A 10 -26.98 37.90 -35.48
CA THR A 10 -25.75 37.75 -34.69
C THR A 10 -26.01 36.76 -33.56
N ILE A 11 -25.49 35.54 -33.66
CA ILE A 11 -25.49 34.56 -32.57
C ILE A 11 -24.33 34.93 -31.62
N LEU A 12 -24.64 35.50 -30.46
CA LEU A 12 -23.69 35.59 -29.34
C LEU A 12 -23.49 34.19 -28.76
N LEU A 13 -22.34 33.56 -29.01
CA LEU A 13 -21.86 32.46 -28.17
C LEU A 13 -21.32 33.07 -26.87
N ALA A 14 -22.12 32.99 -25.81
CA ALA A 14 -21.65 33.27 -24.46
C ALA A 14 -20.63 32.19 -24.06
N SER A 15 -19.36 32.58 -23.96
CA SER A 15 -18.33 31.78 -23.31
C SER A 15 -18.70 31.61 -21.84
N ALA A 16 -19.11 30.40 -21.46
CA ALA A 16 -19.24 30.01 -20.06
C ALA A 16 -17.83 30.02 -19.44
N GLY A 17 -17.45 31.15 -18.86
CA GLY A 17 -16.29 31.23 -17.99
C GLY A 17 -16.49 30.26 -16.84
N SER A 18 -15.57 29.31 -16.69
CA SER A 18 -15.44 28.50 -15.48
C SER A 18 -15.25 29.48 -14.32
N THR A 19 -16.29 29.70 -13.54
CA THR A 19 -16.18 30.44 -12.29
C THR A 19 -15.28 29.62 -11.38
N ALA A 20 -14.02 30.04 -11.27
CA ALA A 20 -13.14 29.61 -10.21
C ALA A 20 -13.84 29.97 -8.89
N GLU A 21 -14.36 28.96 -8.23
CA GLU A 21 -14.99 29.09 -6.92
C GLU A 21 -13.95 29.70 -5.98
N THR A 22 -14.26 30.86 -5.41
CA THR A 22 -13.36 31.58 -4.51
C THR A 22 -13.02 30.65 -3.35
N PRO A 23 -11.73 30.32 -3.12
CA PRO A 23 -11.37 29.39 -2.06
C PRO A 23 -11.82 29.95 -0.71
N PRO A 24 -12.37 29.10 0.18
CA PRO A 24 -12.80 29.54 1.49
C PRO A 24 -11.65 30.20 2.26
N PRO A 25 -11.94 31.21 3.10
CA PRO A 25 -10.91 31.94 3.82
C PRO A 25 -10.14 30.99 4.74
N ALA A 26 -8.80 31.06 4.66
CA ALA A 26 -7.76 30.24 5.29
C ALA A 26 -7.27 28.99 4.53
N ALA A 27 -7.40 28.95 3.20
CA ALA A 27 -6.57 28.04 2.40
C ALA A 27 -5.08 28.47 2.47
N ILE A 28 -4.26 27.71 3.20
CA ILE A 28 -2.81 27.91 3.18
C ILE A 28 -2.30 27.38 1.83
N ALA A 29 -1.81 28.29 0.99
CA ALA A 29 -1.16 27.93 -0.26
C ALA A 29 0.36 27.91 -0.05
N GLU A 30 0.96 26.73 -0.21
CA GLU A 30 2.42 26.57 -0.22
C GLU A 30 2.86 26.21 -1.64
N THR A 31 3.93 26.85 -2.10
CA THR A 31 4.58 26.51 -3.37
C THR A 31 6.01 26.07 -3.08
N ALA A 32 6.34 24.86 -3.50
CA ALA A 32 7.67 24.28 -3.31
C ALA A 32 8.16 23.64 -4.61
N SER A 33 9.48 23.70 -4.83
CA SER A 33 10.12 22.93 -5.89
C SER A 33 10.46 21.54 -5.35
N LEU A 34 9.91 20.51 -6.00
CA LEU A 34 10.13 19.11 -5.63
C LEU A 34 11.04 18.44 -6.66
N PRO A 35 12.27 18.07 -6.29
CA PRO A 35 13.14 17.29 -7.16
C PRO A 35 12.46 16.00 -7.63
N GLY A 36 12.37 15.80 -8.94
CA GLY A 36 11.75 14.63 -9.56
C GLY A 36 10.37 14.87 -10.16
N LEU A 37 9.67 15.94 -9.76
CA LEU A 37 8.47 16.43 -10.45
C LEU A 37 8.90 17.16 -11.73
N VAL A 38 8.31 16.80 -12.88
CA VAL A 38 8.76 17.32 -14.19
C VAL A 38 7.91 18.49 -14.69
N ALA A 39 6.61 18.43 -14.48
CA ALA A 39 5.69 19.50 -14.83
C ALA A 39 4.89 19.95 -13.59
N PRO A 40 4.31 21.16 -13.61
CA PRO A 40 3.51 21.66 -12.49
C PRO A 40 2.39 20.69 -12.09
N GLY A 41 2.10 20.66 -10.80
CA GLY A 41 0.97 19.93 -10.25
C GLY A 41 0.55 20.52 -8.92
N GLN A 42 -0.55 20.01 -8.37
CA GLN A 42 -1.21 20.56 -7.20
C GLN A 42 -1.77 19.45 -6.33
N ILE A 43 -1.68 19.63 -5.01
CA ILE A 43 -2.38 18.81 -4.03
C ILE A 43 -3.33 19.75 -3.29
N VAL A 44 -4.64 19.54 -3.45
CA VAL A 44 -5.68 20.31 -2.76
C VAL A 44 -6.23 19.47 -1.61
N ILE A 45 -6.18 20.00 -0.40
CA ILE A 45 -6.72 19.32 0.79
C ILE A 45 -8.10 19.90 1.08
N ASP A 46 -9.13 19.05 1.07
CA ASP A 46 -10.48 19.48 1.42
C ASP A 46 -10.68 19.59 2.94
N HIS A 47 -11.87 20.05 3.34
CA HIS A 47 -12.24 20.21 4.76
C HIS A 47 -12.19 18.92 5.60
N TRP A 48 -12.16 17.73 5.00
CA TRP A 48 -12.03 16.45 5.71
C TRP A 48 -10.57 15.98 5.77
N GLY A 49 -9.64 16.76 5.24
CA GLY A 49 -8.24 16.37 5.12
C GLY A 49 -7.97 15.42 3.94
N ILE A 50 -8.90 15.26 3.00
CA ILE A 50 -8.72 14.37 1.85
C ILE A 50 -7.92 15.11 0.77
N ALA A 51 -6.87 14.46 0.28
CA ALA A 51 -6.01 14.99 -0.76
C ALA A 51 -6.54 14.71 -2.17
N HIS A 52 -6.77 15.77 -2.93
CA HIS A 52 -7.09 15.77 -4.35
C HIS A 52 -5.82 16.11 -5.13
N VAL A 53 -5.29 15.15 -5.89
CA VAL A 53 -3.99 15.25 -6.57
C VAL A 53 -4.19 15.53 -8.05
N TYR A 54 -3.58 16.60 -8.54
CA TYR A 54 -3.59 17.02 -9.94
C TYR A 54 -2.16 17.09 -10.46
N GLY A 55 -1.86 16.38 -11.56
CA GLY A 55 -0.58 16.45 -12.24
C GLY A 55 -0.78 16.76 -13.72
N ALA A 56 0.14 17.53 -14.32
CA ALA A 56 0.08 17.82 -15.76
C ALA A 56 0.33 16.58 -16.64
N THR A 57 0.97 15.54 -16.10
CA THR A 57 1.15 14.24 -16.75
C THR A 57 0.76 13.10 -15.81
N THR A 58 0.47 11.91 -16.34
CA THR A 58 0.22 10.71 -15.54
C THR A 58 1.38 10.40 -14.59
N ARG A 59 2.62 10.57 -15.05
CA ARG A 59 3.81 10.36 -14.22
C ARG A 59 3.83 11.33 -13.03
N ASP A 60 3.58 12.61 -13.27
CA ASP A 60 3.56 13.63 -12.22
C ASP A 60 2.41 13.38 -11.23
N ALA A 61 1.26 12.89 -11.70
CA ALA A 61 0.15 12.50 -10.83
C ALA A 61 0.54 11.34 -9.88
N PHE A 62 1.19 10.27 -10.39
CA PHE A 62 1.70 9.20 -9.53
C PHE A 62 2.80 9.66 -8.58
N PHE A 63 3.71 10.53 -9.04
CA PHE A 63 4.73 11.13 -8.18
C PHE A 63 4.10 11.90 -7.01
N LEU A 64 3.15 12.80 -7.31
CA LEU A 64 2.46 13.58 -6.28
C LEU A 64 1.61 12.70 -5.36
N GLN A 65 1.03 11.62 -5.87
CA GLN A 65 0.31 10.64 -5.07
C GLN A 65 1.24 9.97 -4.05
N GLY A 66 2.43 9.54 -4.47
CA GLY A 66 3.44 8.96 -3.58
C GLY A 66 3.99 9.96 -2.57
N TYR A 67 4.25 11.19 -3.01
CA TYR A 67 4.64 12.28 -2.12
C TYR A 67 3.57 12.56 -1.05
N ASN A 68 2.29 12.64 -1.44
CA ASN A 68 1.18 12.82 -0.50
C ASN A 68 1.06 11.64 0.48
N ALA A 69 1.19 10.40 -0.01
CA ALA A 69 1.17 9.21 0.84
C ALA A 69 2.27 9.27 1.91
N ALA A 70 3.48 9.70 1.55
CA ALA A 70 4.56 9.92 2.52
C ALA A 70 4.31 11.14 3.42
N ARG A 71 3.70 12.22 2.93
CA ARG A 71 3.36 13.38 3.78
C ARG A 71 2.44 12.97 4.93
N ASP A 72 1.43 12.15 4.64
CA ASP A 72 0.35 11.86 5.60
C ASP A 72 0.52 10.53 6.34
N ARG A 73 1.19 9.53 5.73
CA ARG A 73 1.18 8.13 6.19
C ARG A 73 2.55 7.45 6.17
N LEU A 74 3.66 8.20 6.14
CA LEU A 74 5.01 7.62 6.01
C LEU A 74 5.29 6.48 6.99
N TRP A 75 4.98 6.67 8.29
CA TRP A 75 5.16 5.62 9.30
C TRP A 75 4.40 4.34 8.95
N GLN A 76 3.11 4.47 8.63
CA GLN A 76 2.24 3.35 8.31
C GLN A 76 2.78 2.56 7.10
N ILE A 77 3.11 3.26 6.01
CA ILE A 77 3.53 2.59 4.77
C ILE A 77 4.95 2.00 4.92
N ASP A 78 5.86 2.66 5.65
CA ASP A 78 7.20 2.14 5.92
C ASP A 78 7.16 0.89 6.80
N LEU A 79 6.33 0.90 7.85
CA LEU A 79 6.11 -0.26 8.72
C LEU A 79 5.54 -1.45 7.94
N TRP A 80 4.55 -1.20 7.07
CA TRP A 80 3.96 -2.25 6.23
C TRP A 80 4.96 -2.81 5.23
N ARG A 81 5.75 -1.95 4.58
CA ARG A 81 6.84 -2.36 3.69
C ARG A 81 7.87 -3.21 4.43
N LYS A 82 8.37 -2.77 5.59
CA LYS A 82 9.34 -3.52 6.40
C LYS A 82 8.78 -4.87 6.85
N ARG A 83 7.51 -4.92 7.28
CA ARG A 83 6.82 -6.17 7.60
C ARG A 83 6.75 -7.09 6.39
N GLY A 84 6.33 -6.57 5.24
CA GLY A 84 6.18 -7.36 4.01
C GLY A 84 7.50 -7.93 3.48
N LEU A 85 8.57 -7.12 3.53
CA LEU A 85 9.92 -7.51 3.09
C LEU A 85 10.69 -8.35 4.11
N GLY A 86 10.17 -8.48 5.34
CA GLY A 86 10.91 -9.03 6.47
C GLY A 86 12.16 -8.22 6.76
N ARG A 87 12.01 -6.96 7.17
CA ARG A 87 13.09 -6.03 7.54
C ARG A 87 12.86 -5.39 8.91
N LEU A 88 11.91 -5.89 9.69
CA LEU A 88 11.55 -5.30 10.99
C LEU A 88 12.71 -5.40 11.99
N SER A 89 13.50 -6.47 11.96
CA SER A 89 14.59 -6.66 12.92
C SER A 89 15.70 -5.63 12.79
N GLY A 90 15.86 -5.04 11.60
CA GLY A 90 16.82 -3.96 11.38
C GLY A 90 16.42 -2.64 12.06
N SER A 91 15.13 -2.41 12.30
CA SER A 91 14.63 -1.21 12.99
C SER A 91 14.28 -1.45 14.46
N PHE A 92 13.81 -2.66 14.81
CA PHE A 92 13.19 -2.92 16.11
C PHE A 92 13.88 -4.04 16.90
N GLY A 93 15.02 -4.55 16.42
CA GLY A 93 15.88 -5.47 17.15
C GLY A 93 15.59 -6.97 16.95
N PRO A 94 16.33 -7.83 17.66
CA PRO A 94 16.39 -9.27 17.40
C PRO A 94 15.07 -10.02 17.62
N ASP A 95 14.16 -9.49 18.44
CA ASP A 95 12.83 -10.07 18.71
C ASP A 95 12.00 -10.24 17.41
N TYR A 96 12.32 -9.48 16.36
CA TYR A 96 11.64 -9.54 15.06
C TYR A 96 12.28 -10.49 14.03
N VAL A 97 13.39 -11.17 14.36
CA VAL A 97 14.11 -12.04 13.39
C VAL A 97 13.26 -13.20 12.89
N ALA A 98 12.54 -13.88 13.80
CA ALA A 98 11.67 -15.00 13.42
C ALA A 98 10.57 -14.55 12.44
N ARG A 99 10.03 -13.35 12.68
CA ARG A 99 9.04 -12.71 11.84
C ARG A 99 9.58 -12.31 10.47
N ASP A 100 10.78 -11.75 10.42
CA ASP A 100 11.44 -11.42 9.16
C ASP A 100 11.73 -12.66 8.32
N ARG A 101 12.18 -13.76 8.96
CA ARG A 101 12.34 -15.06 8.30
C ARG A 101 11.01 -15.51 7.70
N ALA A 102 9.93 -15.49 8.49
CA ALA A 102 8.62 -15.95 8.05
C ALA A 102 8.08 -15.10 6.88
N ALA A 103 8.15 -13.77 6.97
CA ALA A 103 7.72 -12.86 5.91
C ALA A 103 8.43 -13.15 4.57
N ARG A 104 9.73 -13.45 4.62
CA ARG A 104 10.52 -13.78 3.42
C ARG A 104 10.08 -15.07 2.74
N LEU A 105 9.38 -15.99 3.41
CA LEU A 105 8.81 -17.19 2.79
C LEU A 105 7.71 -16.86 1.77
N PHE A 106 7.07 -15.69 1.91
CA PHE A 106 5.96 -15.23 1.05
C PHE A 106 6.40 -14.24 -0.03
N LEU A 107 7.66 -13.81 -0.04
CA LEU A 107 8.15 -12.88 -1.05
C LEU A 107 8.27 -13.55 -2.41
N TYR A 108 7.96 -12.79 -3.46
CA TYR A 108 8.38 -13.17 -4.79
C TYR A 108 9.91 -13.12 -4.90
N ARG A 109 10.50 -14.23 -5.33
CA ARG A 109 11.96 -14.38 -5.47
C ARG A 109 12.38 -14.70 -6.91
N GLY A 110 11.46 -14.63 -7.86
CA GLY A 110 11.75 -14.81 -9.28
C GLY A 110 12.41 -13.58 -9.90
N ASP A 111 12.54 -13.62 -11.22
CA ASP A 111 13.09 -12.52 -12.00
C ASP A 111 12.11 -11.35 -12.04
N MET A 112 12.56 -10.18 -11.58
CA MET A 112 11.75 -8.96 -11.58
C MET A 112 11.45 -8.46 -12.99
N ALA A 113 12.30 -8.74 -14.00
CA ALA A 113 11.99 -8.38 -15.38
C ALA A 113 10.77 -9.16 -15.89
N ALA A 114 10.73 -10.47 -15.62
CA ALA A 114 9.59 -11.31 -15.95
C ALA A 114 8.32 -10.90 -15.18
N GLU A 115 8.45 -10.56 -13.90
CA GLU A 115 7.33 -10.06 -13.08
C GLU A 115 6.76 -8.77 -13.65
N TRP A 116 7.59 -7.77 -13.95
CA TRP A 116 7.14 -6.51 -14.53
C TRP A 116 6.48 -6.70 -15.89
N ALA A 117 6.92 -7.67 -16.69
CA ALA A 117 6.33 -7.99 -17.98
C ALA A 117 4.93 -8.63 -17.88
N ALA A 118 4.49 -9.07 -16.70
CA ALA A 118 3.14 -9.56 -16.47
C ALA A 118 2.10 -8.43 -16.30
N TYR A 119 2.55 -7.18 -16.13
CA TYR A 119 1.71 -5.99 -16.02
C TYR A 119 1.73 -5.18 -17.33
N PRO A 120 0.80 -4.22 -17.51
CA PRO A 120 0.91 -3.24 -18.61
C PRO A 120 2.28 -2.56 -18.63
N ALA A 121 2.79 -2.26 -19.83
CA ALA A 121 4.16 -1.77 -20.04
C ALA A 121 4.49 -0.50 -19.23
N GLU A 122 3.46 0.30 -18.94
CA GLU A 122 3.55 1.56 -18.19
C GLU A 122 3.58 1.37 -16.67
N ALA A 123 3.13 0.21 -16.16
CA ALA A 123 2.92 -0.03 -14.73
C ALA A 123 4.21 0.14 -13.91
N ARG A 124 5.34 -0.31 -14.46
CA ARG A 124 6.65 -0.11 -13.85
C ARG A 124 6.97 1.37 -13.71
N GLY A 125 6.80 2.15 -14.78
CA GLY A 125 7.05 3.59 -14.78
C GLY A 125 6.14 4.37 -13.82
N TRP A 126 4.87 3.99 -13.72
CA TRP A 126 3.94 4.56 -12.73
C TRP A 126 4.38 4.26 -11.29
N THR A 127 4.79 3.01 -11.03
CA THR A 127 5.26 2.60 -9.70
C THR A 127 6.58 3.30 -9.32
N GLU A 128 7.51 3.41 -10.28
CA GLU A 128 8.75 4.16 -10.11
C GLU A 128 8.50 5.64 -9.80
N ALA A 129 7.52 6.27 -10.47
CA ALA A 129 7.11 7.64 -10.19
C ALA A 129 6.53 7.79 -8.78
N PHE A 130 5.63 6.89 -8.38
CA PHE A 130 5.04 6.86 -7.04
C PHE A 130 6.11 6.72 -5.95
N VAL A 131 7.02 5.76 -6.11
CA VAL A 131 8.13 5.54 -5.18
C VAL A 131 9.10 6.73 -5.16
N ALA A 132 9.34 7.39 -6.30
CA ALA A 132 10.15 8.60 -6.35
C ALA A 132 9.52 9.74 -5.52
N GLY A 133 8.19 9.88 -5.53
CA GLY A 133 7.47 10.82 -4.68
C GLY A 133 7.64 10.55 -3.19
N ILE A 134 7.53 9.28 -2.77
CA ILE A 134 7.80 8.86 -1.38
C ILE A 134 9.25 9.21 -1.00
N ASN A 135 10.20 8.86 -1.86
CA ASN A 135 11.62 9.10 -1.64
C ASN A 135 11.96 10.60 -1.57
N ALA A 136 11.24 11.46 -2.31
CA ALA A 136 11.41 12.91 -2.22
C ALA A 136 11.05 13.43 -0.81
N ARG A 137 9.93 12.97 -0.24
CA ARG A 137 9.55 13.33 1.14
C ARG A 137 10.55 12.81 2.17
N ILE A 138 11.04 11.59 2.00
CA ILE A 138 12.09 11.02 2.86
C ILE A 138 13.38 11.88 2.78
N ALA A 139 13.75 12.35 1.59
CA ALA A 139 14.92 13.21 1.41
C ALA A 139 14.75 14.59 2.09
N GLU A 140 13.55 15.18 2.06
CA GLU A 140 13.26 16.42 2.80
C GLU A 140 13.42 16.24 4.30
N ILE A 141 12.94 15.12 4.85
CA ILE A 141 13.08 14.79 6.28
C ILE A 141 14.56 14.65 6.62
N ALA A 142 15.32 13.89 5.83
CA ALA A 142 16.76 13.71 6.03
C ALA A 142 17.54 15.04 5.93
N ALA A 143 17.06 15.99 5.13
CA ALA A 143 17.64 17.33 4.99
C ALA A 143 17.15 18.33 6.05
N GLY A 144 16.32 17.92 7.01
CA GLY A 144 15.74 18.80 8.04
C GLY A 144 14.71 19.80 7.51
N LYS A 145 14.23 19.64 6.27
CA LYS A 145 13.22 20.50 5.63
C LYS A 145 11.79 20.06 5.95
N ALA A 146 11.63 18.85 6.48
CA ALA A 146 10.36 18.28 6.88
C ALA A 146 10.49 17.57 8.22
N ARG A 147 9.42 17.59 9.02
CA ARG A 147 9.40 16.93 10.33
C ARG A 147 9.33 15.41 10.17
N LEU A 148 10.16 14.69 10.91
CA LEU A 148 10.05 13.25 11.08
C LEU A 148 8.74 12.92 11.83
N PRO A 149 7.92 11.95 11.36
CA PRO A 149 6.76 11.48 12.12
C PRO A 149 7.17 10.98 13.51
N ALA A 150 6.33 11.24 14.51
CA ALA A 150 6.67 11.01 15.92
C ALA A 150 6.96 9.54 16.24
N GLU A 151 6.31 8.62 15.53
CA GLU A 151 6.45 7.17 15.71
C GLU A 151 7.87 6.69 15.42
N PHE A 152 8.58 7.30 14.47
CA PHE A 152 9.98 7.00 14.20
C PHE A 152 10.87 7.37 15.40
N ALA A 153 10.64 8.55 16.00
CA ALA A 153 11.37 8.97 17.19
C ALA A 153 11.06 8.06 18.40
N LEU A 154 9.78 7.72 18.62
CA LEU A 154 9.34 6.84 19.71
C LEU A 154 9.90 5.42 19.61
N THR A 155 10.24 4.97 18.40
CA THR A 155 10.75 3.61 18.14
C THR A 155 12.26 3.58 17.89
N GLY A 156 12.94 4.72 17.95
CA GLY A 156 14.37 4.82 17.59
C GLY A 156 14.66 4.41 16.15
N SER A 157 13.67 4.49 15.26
CA SER A 157 13.78 4.04 13.87
C SER A 157 13.78 5.21 12.88
N VAL A 158 14.14 4.94 11.63
CA VAL A 158 14.13 5.92 10.54
C VAL A 158 13.46 5.34 9.29
N PRO A 159 12.83 6.18 8.43
CA PRO A 159 12.28 5.73 7.16
C PRO A 159 13.40 5.28 6.22
N GLU A 160 13.17 4.18 5.50
CA GLU A 160 14.12 3.69 4.49
C GLU A 160 13.71 4.15 3.08
N ARG A 161 14.68 4.25 2.16
CA ARG A 161 14.35 4.48 0.74
C ARG A 161 13.60 3.30 0.15
N TRP A 162 12.66 3.64 -0.72
CA TRP A 162 11.77 2.72 -1.42
C TRP A 162 12.31 2.40 -2.82
N GLN A 163 12.03 1.19 -3.28
CA GLN A 163 12.23 0.75 -4.66
C GLN A 163 10.89 0.31 -5.26
N ALA A 164 10.71 0.49 -6.56
CA ALA A 164 9.48 0.06 -7.25
C ALA A 164 9.24 -1.45 -7.07
N ASP A 165 10.30 -2.25 -7.10
CA ASP A 165 10.25 -3.69 -6.87
C ASP A 165 9.66 -4.06 -5.50
N ASP A 166 9.82 -3.22 -4.48
CA ASP A 166 9.26 -3.50 -3.15
C ASP A 166 7.72 -3.64 -3.20
N VAL A 167 7.07 -2.87 -4.08
CA VAL A 167 5.61 -2.83 -4.22
C VAL A 167 5.06 -4.14 -4.76
N VAL A 168 5.73 -4.71 -5.78
CA VAL A 168 5.27 -5.93 -6.46
C VAL A 168 5.81 -7.21 -5.82
N ARG A 169 6.95 -7.12 -5.11
CA ARG A 169 7.60 -8.28 -4.48
C ARG A 169 6.82 -8.81 -3.28
N ILE A 170 6.11 -7.94 -2.56
CA ILE A 170 5.34 -8.31 -1.37
C ILE A 170 4.00 -8.92 -1.78
N ARG A 171 3.82 -10.23 -1.54
CA ARG A 171 2.55 -10.92 -1.82
C ARG A 171 1.65 -11.08 -0.61
N SER A 172 2.19 -10.89 0.59
CA SER A 172 1.48 -11.11 1.85
C SER A 172 0.36 -10.10 2.12
N HIS A 173 0.35 -8.95 1.43
CA HIS A 173 -0.71 -7.94 1.55
C HIS A 173 -2.03 -8.34 0.85
N ALA A 174 -1.98 -9.30 -0.07
CA ALA A 174 -3.13 -9.77 -0.83
C ALA A 174 -3.56 -11.20 -0.47
N LEU A 175 -3.10 -11.73 0.67
CA LEU A 175 -3.52 -13.05 1.13
C LEU A 175 -5.00 -13.02 1.46
N ILE A 176 -5.78 -13.64 0.59
CA ILE A 176 -7.20 -13.93 0.81
C ILE A 176 -7.34 -15.09 1.80
N GLY A 177 -8.50 -15.16 2.45
CA GLY A 177 -8.75 -16.08 3.56
C GLY A 177 -8.66 -17.58 3.21
N ASN A 178 -9.30 -18.41 4.04
CA ASN A 178 -9.38 -19.87 3.94
C ASN A 178 -8.19 -20.66 4.48
N LEU A 179 -6.96 -20.13 4.54
CA LEU A 179 -5.81 -20.91 5.05
C LEU A 179 -6.07 -21.53 6.42
N ALA A 180 -6.52 -20.74 7.41
CA ALA A 180 -6.81 -21.25 8.74
C ALA A 180 -7.90 -22.34 8.72
N GLY A 181 -8.90 -22.19 7.85
CA GLY A 181 -9.97 -23.18 7.68
C GLY A 181 -9.51 -24.45 6.97
N GLU A 182 -8.58 -24.33 6.02
CA GLU A 182 -7.96 -25.45 5.30
C GLU A 182 -6.99 -26.23 6.18
N VAL A 183 -6.14 -25.54 6.94
CA VAL A 183 -5.29 -26.18 7.95
C VAL A 183 -6.15 -26.88 8.98
N LEU A 184 -7.19 -26.22 9.52
CA LEU A 184 -8.11 -26.87 10.45
C LEU A 184 -8.78 -28.10 9.83
N ARG A 185 -9.24 -28.02 8.58
CA ARG A 185 -9.83 -29.17 7.86
C ARG A 185 -8.82 -30.31 7.73
N ALA A 186 -7.59 -30.04 7.27
CA ALA A 186 -6.55 -31.05 7.11
C ALA A 186 -6.21 -31.72 8.45
N ARG A 187 -6.08 -30.94 9.53
CA ARG A 187 -5.85 -31.46 10.89
C ARG A 187 -7.00 -32.31 11.41
N SER A 188 -8.25 -31.88 11.21
CA SER A 188 -9.44 -32.66 11.59
C SER A 188 -9.48 -34.01 10.85
N LEU A 189 -9.20 -34.01 9.55
CA LEU A 189 -9.15 -35.22 8.73
C LEU A 189 -8.01 -36.15 9.17
N CYS A 190 -6.83 -35.62 9.46
CA CYS A 190 -5.69 -36.42 9.95
C CYS A 190 -5.98 -37.09 11.30
N LEU A 191 -6.61 -36.37 12.24
CA LEU A 191 -6.84 -36.86 13.61
C LEU A 191 -8.02 -37.83 13.73
N GLY A 192 -9.08 -37.63 12.94
CA GLY A 192 -10.33 -38.38 13.12
C GLY A 192 -11.05 -38.75 11.83
N GLY A 193 -10.47 -38.50 10.66
CA GLY A 193 -11.08 -38.77 9.37
C GLY A 193 -12.29 -37.87 9.06
N LEU A 194 -13.08 -38.24 8.05
CA LEU A 194 -14.19 -37.45 7.52
C LEU A 194 -15.26 -37.09 8.57
N LYS A 195 -15.46 -37.93 9.59
CA LYS A 195 -16.41 -37.68 10.70
C LYS A 195 -16.07 -36.44 11.54
N PHE A 196 -14.82 -35.97 11.52
CA PHE A 196 -14.45 -34.77 12.26
C PHE A 196 -14.66 -33.49 11.41
N ASP A 197 -14.60 -33.58 10.08
CA ASP A 197 -14.90 -32.41 9.23
C ASP A 197 -16.37 -32.01 9.33
N THR A 198 -17.28 -32.97 9.55
CA THR A 198 -18.71 -32.67 9.78
C THR A 198 -18.97 -31.86 11.04
N LEU A 199 -18.08 -31.91 12.04
CA LEU A 199 -18.15 -31.07 13.25
C LEU A 199 -17.66 -29.64 13.01
N ARG A 200 -16.75 -29.46 12.03
CA ARG A 200 -16.14 -28.16 11.72
C ARG A 200 -17.10 -27.25 10.94
N ARG A 201 -17.81 -27.81 9.96
CA ARG A 201 -18.74 -27.05 9.12
C ARG A 201 -19.85 -27.94 8.58
N LYS A 202 -21.09 -27.57 8.83
CA LYS A 202 -22.24 -28.13 8.12
C LYS A 202 -22.21 -27.66 6.66
N ILE A 203 -22.28 -28.59 5.72
CA ILE A 203 -22.29 -28.27 4.30
C ILE A 203 -23.72 -28.24 3.78
N GLU A 204 -24.06 -27.19 3.05
CA GLU A 204 -25.36 -26.98 2.44
C GLU A 204 -25.19 -26.60 0.95
N PRO A 205 -25.83 -27.34 0.01
CA PRO A 205 -26.61 -28.55 0.23
C PRO A 205 -25.74 -29.73 0.73
N PRO A 206 -26.33 -30.71 1.45
CA PRO A 206 -25.59 -31.88 1.89
C PRO A 206 -24.95 -32.62 0.70
N HIS A 207 -23.66 -32.91 0.81
CA HIS A 207 -22.96 -33.78 -0.14
C HIS A 207 -21.94 -34.64 0.59
N GLN A 208 -21.62 -35.79 -0.01
CA GLN A 208 -20.62 -36.69 0.54
C GLN A 208 -19.22 -36.13 0.26
N ILE A 209 -18.47 -35.87 1.33
CA ILE A 209 -17.08 -35.43 1.25
C ILE A 209 -16.20 -36.67 1.09
N VAL A 210 -15.25 -36.62 0.17
CA VAL A 210 -14.21 -37.64 0.02
C VAL A 210 -12.84 -36.97 0.08
N VAL A 211 -11.84 -37.67 0.61
CA VAL A 211 -10.44 -37.26 0.45
C VAL A 211 -9.99 -37.76 -0.92
N PRO A 212 -9.57 -36.89 -1.85
CA PRO A 212 -9.09 -37.32 -3.16
C PRO A 212 -7.89 -38.27 -3.05
N ALA A 213 -7.78 -39.21 -3.98
CA ALA A 213 -6.66 -40.14 -4.03
C ALA A 213 -5.33 -39.36 -4.15
N GLY A 214 -4.31 -39.80 -3.40
CA GLY A 214 -2.98 -39.18 -3.39
C GLY A 214 -2.83 -37.97 -2.46
N ILE A 215 -3.89 -37.53 -1.78
CA ILE A 215 -3.81 -36.49 -0.75
C ILE A 215 -3.71 -37.13 0.63
N ASP A 216 -2.62 -36.84 1.35
CA ASP A 216 -2.48 -37.16 2.76
C ASP A 216 -2.70 -35.88 3.61
N PRO A 217 -3.81 -35.76 4.36
CA PRO A 217 -4.07 -34.60 5.21
C PRO A 217 -3.06 -34.43 6.36
N CYS A 218 -2.33 -35.49 6.73
CA CYS A 218 -1.37 -35.46 7.84
C CYS A 218 -0.06 -34.74 7.51
N VAL A 219 0.22 -34.47 6.23
CA VAL A 219 1.40 -33.67 5.83
C VAL A 219 1.28 -32.22 6.30
N VAL A 220 0.06 -31.73 6.53
CA VAL A 220 -0.19 -30.39 7.05
C VAL A 220 -0.03 -30.42 8.57
N THR A 221 1.07 -29.86 9.06
CA THR A 221 1.34 -29.75 10.50
C THR A 221 0.74 -28.46 11.08
N PRO A 222 0.53 -28.38 12.41
CA PRO A 222 0.09 -27.14 13.07
C PRO A 222 1.08 -25.98 12.87
N ASP A 223 2.37 -26.29 12.70
CA ASP A 223 3.45 -25.29 12.60
C ASP A 223 3.32 -24.40 11.36
N VAL A 224 2.57 -24.83 10.33
CA VAL A 224 2.25 -23.99 9.17
C VAL A 224 1.58 -22.68 9.61
N MET A 225 0.73 -22.73 10.64
CA MET A 225 0.10 -21.53 11.18
C MET A 225 1.08 -20.64 11.94
N THR A 226 2.12 -21.20 12.54
CA THR A 226 3.16 -20.42 13.25
C THR A 226 3.87 -19.47 12.30
N ASP A 227 4.40 -19.99 11.19
CA ASP A 227 5.07 -19.16 10.18
C ASP A 227 4.09 -18.18 9.51
N TYR A 228 2.86 -18.62 9.20
CA TYR A 228 1.85 -17.73 8.62
C TYR A 228 1.48 -16.56 9.54
N LEU A 229 1.19 -16.81 10.81
CA LEU A 229 0.82 -15.79 11.78
C LEU A 229 2.00 -14.84 12.06
N ALA A 230 3.21 -15.38 12.16
CA ALA A 230 4.42 -14.57 12.27
C ALA A 230 4.55 -13.61 11.08
N ALA A 231 4.37 -14.09 9.84
CA ALA A 231 4.48 -13.28 8.63
C ALA A 231 3.36 -12.23 8.48
N THR A 232 2.11 -12.60 8.79
CA THR A 232 0.92 -11.81 8.42
C THR A 232 0.30 -11.01 9.56
N GLY A 233 0.69 -11.28 10.81
CA GLY A 233 0.11 -10.64 11.98
C GLY A 233 0.25 -9.10 12.02
N SER A 234 -0.34 -8.49 13.04
CA SER A 234 -0.06 -7.08 13.35
C SER A 234 1.35 -6.93 13.94
N VAL A 235 1.96 -5.75 13.74
CA VAL A 235 3.16 -5.36 14.51
C VAL A 235 2.67 -4.76 15.82
N SER A 236 3.15 -5.23 16.96
CA SER A 236 2.86 -4.67 18.28
C SER A 236 4.15 -4.16 18.91
N PHE A 237 4.08 -2.97 19.50
CA PHE A 237 5.18 -2.39 20.27
C PHE A 237 4.85 -2.49 21.74
N ASP A 238 5.77 -3.02 22.53
CA ASP A 238 5.64 -3.02 23.98
C ASP A 238 6.07 -1.64 24.50
N ALA A 239 5.16 -0.93 25.17
CA ALA A 239 5.42 0.39 25.72
C ALA A 239 6.64 0.40 26.68
N GLY A 240 6.94 -0.72 27.34
CA GLY A 240 8.10 -0.85 28.21
C GLY A 240 9.45 -1.04 27.50
N LYS A 241 9.45 -1.30 26.18
CA LYS A 241 10.66 -1.50 25.36
C LYS A 241 10.90 -0.38 24.33
N LEU A 242 9.98 0.59 24.21
CA LEU A 242 10.16 1.76 23.37
C LEU A 242 11.15 2.70 24.06
N VAL A 243 12.39 2.74 23.56
CA VAL A 243 13.44 3.59 24.10
C VAL A 243 13.12 5.05 23.73
N ALA A 244 12.58 5.79 24.70
CA ALA A 244 12.61 7.24 24.66
C ALA A 244 13.89 7.73 25.34
N GLU A 245 14.99 7.75 24.59
CA GLU A 245 16.03 8.75 24.84
C GLU A 245 16.05 9.65 23.60
N ALA A 246 15.25 10.72 23.68
CA ALA A 246 15.39 11.83 22.75
C ALA A 246 16.68 12.60 23.09
N PRO A 247 17.41 13.13 22.10
CA PRO A 247 18.51 14.07 22.34
C PRO A 247 18.03 15.38 22.95
#